data_AF-A0A7C4NPC3-F1
#
_entry.id   AF-A0A7C4NPC3-F1
#
_cell.length_a   1.000
_cell.length_b   1.000
_cell.length_c   1.000
_cell.angle_alpha   90.00
_cell.angle_beta   90.00
_cell.angle_gamma   90.00
#
_symmetry.space_group_name_H-M   'P 1'
#
loop_
_entity.id
_entity.type
_entity.pdbx_description
1 polymer ?
#
loop_
_entity_poly.entity_id
_entity_poly.type
_entity_poly.pdbx_seq_one_letter_code
_entity_poly.pdbx_strand_id
1 'polypeptide(L)'
;MAKFSDEWLNKLHCVLWVIGETDVWTIHRILYEASIKGYFESDEWVWFGKSPRSAEVDAALALFELTDTIRREENIVKVSKPPSVKCESYDIIAFIKEALSKTT
;
A
#
# COMPACT_ATOMS: atom_id res chain seq x y z
N MET A 1 -8.40 -15.03 -0.81
CA MET A 1 -8.64 -14.41 -2.14
C MET A 1 -7.39 -14.63 -2.99
N ALA A 2 -7.41 -14.45 -4.32
CA ALA A 2 -6.18 -14.65 -5.10
C ALA A 2 -5.19 -13.51 -4.86
N LYS A 3 -4.02 -13.82 -4.29
CA LYS A 3 -2.87 -12.91 -4.16
C LYS A 3 -2.44 -12.43 -5.54
N PHE A 4 -2.04 -11.16 -5.66
CA PHE A 4 -1.71 -10.53 -6.94
C PHE A 4 -2.84 -10.56 -8.00
N SER A 5 -4.09 -10.77 -7.60
CA SER A 5 -5.21 -10.52 -8.51
C SER A 5 -5.28 -9.05 -8.91
N ASP A 6 -5.87 -8.75 -10.07
CA ASP A 6 -6.10 -7.38 -10.53
C ASP A 6 -6.82 -6.54 -9.47
N GLU A 7 -7.79 -7.13 -8.76
CA GLU A 7 -8.50 -6.45 -7.68
C GLU A 7 -7.57 -6.08 -6.52
N TRP A 8 -6.70 -7.01 -6.12
CA TRP A 8 -5.73 -6.77 -5.04
C TRP A 8 -4.71 -5.69 -5.42
N LEU A 9 -4.18 -5.75 -6.65
CA LEU A 9 -3.24 -4.75 -7.17
C LEU A 9 -3.89 -3.38 -7.29
N ASN A 10 -5.11 -3.30 -7.82
CA ASN A 10 -5.86 -2.05 -7.91
C ASN A 10 -6.14 -1.46 -6.52
N LYS A 11 -6.48 -2.30 -5.54
CA LYS A 11 -6.67 -1.89 -4.16
C LYS A 11 -5.40 -1.30 -3.55
N LEU A 12 -4.25 -1.96 -3.74
CA LEU A 12 -2.95 -1.44 -3.29
C LEU A 12 -2.59 -0.13 -4.00
N HIS A 13 -2.77 -0.03 -5.32
CA HIS A 13 -2.52 1.19 -6.07
C HIS A 13 -3.37 2.35 -5.56
N CYS A 14 -4.64 2.11 -5.26
CA CYS A 14 -5.51 3.10 -4.63
C CYS A 14 -5.03 3.56 -3.24
N VAL A 15 -4.54 2.63 -2.41
CA VAL A 15 -3.91 2.99 -1.12
C VAL A 15 -2.71 3.91 -1.34
N LEU A 16 -1.80 3.52 -2.23
CA LEU A 16 -0.61 4.30 -2.55
C LEU A 16 -0.98 5.69 -3.10
N TRP A 17 -1.97 5.77 -3.99
CA TRP A 17 -2.44 7.03 -4.57
C TRP A 17 -2.96 8.00 -3.52
N VAL A 18 -3.72 7.50 -2.54
CA VAL A 18 -4.25 8.33 -1.44
C VAL A 18 -3.15 8.79 -0.49
N ILE A 19 -2.13 7.96 -0.28
CA ILE A 19 -0.94 8.33 0.50
C ILE A 19 -0.08 9.36 -0.26
N GLY A 20 0.05 9.23 -1.57
CA GLY A 20 0.76 10.14 -2.46
C GLY A 20 2.28 9.92 -2.44
N GLU A 21 2.94 10.37 -1.37
CA GLU A 21 4.39 10.28 -1.18
C GLU A 21 4.70 9.93 0.28
N THR A 22 5.41 8.83 0.50
CA THR A 22 5.78 8.43 1.87
C THR A 22 6.95 7.44 1.87
N ASP A 23 7.49 7.16 3.06
CA ASP A 23 8.51 6.13 3.21
C ASP A 23 7.92 4.70 3.12
N VAL A 24 8.73 3.79 2.60
CA VAL A 24 8.31 2.40 2.38
C VAL A 24 7.91 1.70 3.68
N TRP A 25 8.47 2.06 4.83
CA TRP A 25 8.10 1.43 6.11
C TRP A 25 6.73 1.88 6.59
N THR A 26 6.37 3.14 6.36
CA THR A 26 5.03 3.66 6.62
C THR A 26 3.98 2.98 5.75
N ILE A 27 4.28 2.70 4.47
CA ILE A 27 3.39 1.90 3.60
C ILE A 27 3.11 0.54 4.24
N HIS A 28 4.15 -0.20 4.60
CA HIS A 28 4.01 -1.53 5.17
C HIS A 28 3.29 -1.50 6.53
N ARG A 29 3.59 -0.51 7.38
CA ARG A 29 2.89 -0.34 8.67
C ARG A 29 1.40 -0.10 8.48
N ILE A 30 1.02 0.81 7.58
CA ILE A 30 -0.38 1.14 7.32
C ILE A 30 -1.11 -0.10 6.75
N LEU A 31 -0.51 -0.82 5.81
CA LEU A 31 -1.09 -2.03 5.23
C LEU A 31 -1.20 -3.16 6.26
N TYR A 32 -0.26 -3.27 7.19
CA TYR A 32 -0.34 -4.20 8.31
C TYR A 32 -1.51 -3.88 9.24
N GLU A 33 -1.65 -2.61 9.65
CA GLU A 33 -2.78 -2.17 10.48
C GLU A 33 -4.13 -2.38 9.77
N ALA A 34 -4.18 -2.14 8.46
CA ALA A 34 -5.34 -2.45 7.62
C ALA A 34 -5.61 -3.95 7.57
N SER A 35 -4.57 -4.78 7.52
CA SER A 35 -4.68 -6.24 7.46
C SER A 35 -5.24 -6.84 8.75
N ILE A 36 -4.77 -6.39 9.92
CA ILE A 36 -5.33 -6.80 11.23
C ILE A 36 -6.84 -6.50 11.31
N LYS A 37 -7.27 -5.41 10.68
CA LYS A 37 -8.67 -4.98 10.65
C LYS A 37 -9.50 -5.64 9.53
N GLY A 38 -8.91 -6.53 8.73
CA GLY A 38 -9.58 -7.21 7.62
C GLY A 38 -9.76 -6.35 6.36
N TYR A 39 -9.16 -5.17 6.29
CA TYR A 39 -9.24 -4.30 5.12
C TYR A 39 -8.25 -4.68 4.02
N PHE A 40 -7.19 -5.42 4.32
CA PHE A 40 -6.16 -5.81 3.35
C PHE A 40 -5.69 -7.25 3.59
N GLU A 41 -5.69 -8.08 2.57
CA GLU A 41 -5.22 -9.47 2.69
C GLU A 41 -3.73 -9.52 2.38
N SER A 42 -2.93 -9.97 3.36
CA SER A 42 -1.50 -10.23 3.24
C SER A 42 -1.13 -11.23 4.34
N ASP A 43 -0.62 -12.39 3.96
CA ASP A 43 -0.51 -13.52 4.90
C ASP A 43 0.86 -13.59 5.59
N GLU A 44 1.89 -13.01 4.98
CA GLU A 44 3.26 -13.12 5.45
C GLU A 44 3.83 -11.76 5.85
N TRP A 45 3.88 -11.54 7.16
CA TRP A 45 4.52 -10.37 7.76
C TRP A 45 5.77 -10.80 8.52
N VAL A 46 6.90 -10.23 8.14
CA VAL A 46 8.18 -10.34 8.85
C VAL A 46 8.42 -9.06 9.63
N TRP A 47 9.06 -9.18 10.80
CA TRP A 47 9.30 -8.04 11.69
C TRP A 47 10.78 -7.66 11.72
N PHE A 48 11.07 -6.38 11.52
CA PHE A 48 12.37 -5.79 11.80
C PHE A 48 12.23 -4.82 12.97
N GLY A 49 12.52 -5.30 14.18
CA GLY A 49 12.20 -4.57 15.41
C GLY A 49 10.69 -4.40 15.56
N LYS A 50 10.21 -3.15 15.52
CA LYS A 50 8.77 -2.81 15.60
C LYS A 50 8.12 -2.55 14.23
N SER A 51 8.87 -2.73 13.14
CA SER A 51 8.42 -2.41 11.79
C SER A 51 8.04 -3.68 11.04
N PRO A 52 6.77 -3.85 10.61
CA PRO A 52 6.36 -4.98 9.80
C PRO A 52 6.83 -4.83 8.34
N ARG A 53 7.04 -5.94 7.65
CA ARG A 53 7.39 -6.02 6.24
C ARG A 53 6.71 -7.21 5.55
N SER A 54 6.14 -7.01 4.37
CA SER A 54 5.52 -8.05 3.54
C SER A 54 6.24 -8.21 2.21
N ALA A 55 6.70 -9.41 1.89
CA ALA A 55 7.32 -9.71 0.59
C ALA A 55 6.35 -9.50 -0.59
N GLU A 56 5.05 -9.70 -0.34
CA GLU A 56 3.99 -9.50 -1.34
C GLU A 56 3.84 -8.02 -1.70
N VAL A 57 3.81 -7.16 -0.68
CA VAL A 57 3.79 -5.71 -0.87
C VAL A 57 5.05 -5.25 -1.61
N ASP A 58 6.22 -5.81 -1.28
CA ASP A 58 7.47 -5.46 -1.96
C ASP A 58 7.48 -5.85 -3.43
N ALA A 59 7.01 -7.06 -3.75
CA ALA A 59 6.87 -7.51 -5.13
C ALA A 59 5.90 -6.62 -5.93
N ALA A 60 4.78 -6.21 -5.33
CA ALA A 60 3.83 -5.33 -5.97
C ALA A 60 4.39 -3.91 -6.19
N LEU A 61 5.12 -3.36 -5.22
CA LEU A 61 5.81 -2.08 -5.38
C LEU A 61 6.85 -2.17 -6.52
N ALA A 62 7.61 -3.25 -6.61
CA ALA A 62 8.55 -3.45 -7.72
C ALA A 62 7.84 -3.53 -9.08
N LEU A 63 6.68 -4.20 -9.15
CA LEU A 63 5.86 -4.23 -10.36
C LEU A 63 5.35 -2.83 -10.75
N PHE A 64 4.91 -2.04 -9.79
CA PHE A 64 4.49 -0.66 -10.03
C PHE A 64 5.64 0.23 -10.47
N GLU A 65 6.85 0.00 -9.99
CA GLU A 65 8.05 0.71 -10.44
C GLU A 65 8.38 0.37 -11.89
N LEU A 66 8.35 -0.92 -12.28
CA LEU A 66 8.57 -1.37 -13.65
C LEU A 66 7.56 -0.79 -14.67
N THR A 67 6.40 -0.35 -14.20
CA THR A 67 5.33 0.23 -15.02
C THR A 67 5.27 1.75 -14.92
N ASP A 68 6.25 2.40 -14.28
CA ASP A 68 6.27 3.83 -13.96
C ASP A 68 5.02 4.32 -13.20
N THR A 69 4.33 3.41 -12.49
CA THR A 69 3.17 3.73 -11.66
C THR A 69 3.60 4.43 -10.38
N ILE A 70 4.74 4.01 -9.84
CA ILE A 70 5.44 4.68 -8.75
C ILE A 70 6.89 4.98 -9.16
N ARG A 71 7.53 5.91 -8.44
CA ARG A 71 8.97 6.12 -8.45
C ARG A 71 9.52 5.92 -7.05
N ARG A 72 10.69 5.31 -6.95
CA ARG A 72 11.39 5.11 -5.69
C ARG A 72 12.69 5.93 -5.68
N GLU A 73 12.83 6.78 -4.68
CA GLU A 73 14.04 7.54 -4.39
C GLU A 73 14.49 7.16 -2.98
N GLU A 74 15.57 6.37 -2.90
CA GLU A 74 16.01 5.69 -1.66
C GLU A 74 14.88 4.86 -1.02
N ASN A 75 14.32 5.36 0.09
CA ASN A 75 13.22 4.72 0.83
C ASN A 75 11.87 5.40 0.60
N ILE A 76 11.81 6.49 -0.17
CA ILE A 76 10.59 7.22 -0.46
C ILE A 76 9.94 6.63 -1.72
N VAL A 77 8.65 6.34 -1.61
CA VAL A 77 7.79 5.92 -2.71
C VAL A 77 6.87 7.08 -3.06
N LYS A 78 6.91 7.50 -4.32
CA LYS A 78 6.06 8.55 -4.88
C LYS A 78 5.18 7.97 -5.99
N VAL A 79 3.87 8.17 -5.92
CA VAL A 79 2.97 7.70 -6.98
C VAL A 79 2.95 8.68 -8.15
N SER A 80 3.21 8.19 -9.36
CA SER A 80 3.31 8.99 -10.59
C SER A 80 2.12 8.84 -11.53
N LYS A 81 1.35 7.75 -11.41
CA LYS A 81 0.17 7.51 -12.25
C LYS A 81 -1.09 7.26 -11.41
N PRO A 82 -2.26 7.81 -11.80
CA PRO A 82 -3.51 7.54 -11.11
C PRO A 82 -3.96 6.08 -11.32
N PRO A 83 -4.72 5.51 -10.37
CA PRO A 83 -5.39 4.23 -10.52
C PRO A 83 -6.35 4.22 -11.71
N SER A 84 -6.44 3.07 -12.39
CA SER A 84 -7.38 2.85 -13.50
C SER A 84 -8.83 2.69 -13.01
N VAL A 85 -9.01 2.42 -11.72
CA VAL A 85 -10.31 2.25 -11.05
C VAL A 85 -10.56 3.36 -10.03
N LYS A 86 -11.84 3.63 -9.72
CA LYS A 86 -12.21 4.59 -8.67
C LYS A 86 -11.91 4.02 -7.29
N CYS A 87 -11.11 4.72 -6.50
CA CYS A 87 -10.68 4.23 -5.19
C CYS A 87 -11.76 4.24 -4.10
N GLU A 88 -12.85 4.98 -4.28
CA GLU A 88 -13.95 4.99 -3.30
C GLU A 88 -14.64 3.63 -3.15
N SER A 89 -14.40 2.69 -4.05
CA SER A 89 -14.95 1.33 -3.97
C SER A 89 -14.27 0.45 -2.90
N TYR A 90 -13.18 0.91 -2.28
CA TYR A 90 -12.44 0.12 -1.30
C TYR A 90 -12.55 0.70 0.11
N ASP A 91 -13.16 -0.05 1.02
CA ASP A 91 -13.35 0.33 2.43
C ASP A 91 -12.05 0.72 3.15
N ILE A 92 -10.92 0.14 2.71
CA ILE A 92 -9.59 0.48 3.21
C ILE A 92 -9.28 1.98 3.08
N ILE A 93 -9.79 2.67 2.06
CA ILE A 93 -9.45 4.07 1.78
C ILE A 93 -9.94 5.02 2.87
N ALA A 94 -11.10 4.74 3.47
CA ALA A 94 -11.57 5.49 4.62
C ALA A 94 -10.61 5.35 5.81
N PHE A 95 -10.15 4.12 6.06
CA PHE A 95 -9.16 3.83 7.10
C PHE A 95 -7.82 4.55 6.85
N ILE A 96 -7.31 4.55 5.61
CA ILE A 96 -6.05 5.23 5.27
C ILE A 96 -6.16 6.74 5.55
N LYS A 97 -7.26 7.38 5.12
CA LYS A 97 -7.47 8.82 5.33
C LYS A 97 -7.50 9.17 6.82
N GLU A 98 -8.15 8.35 7.64
CA GLU A 98 -8.17 8.51 9.09
C GLU A 98 -6.75 8.36 9.68
N ALA A 99 -6.00 7.33 9.27
CA ALA A 99 -4.65 7.07 9.76
C ALA A 99 -3.69 8.23 9.45
N LEU A 100 -3.78 8.81 8.25
CA LEU A 100 -2.96 9.96 7.86
C LEU A 100 -3.28 11.21 8.70
N SER A 101 -4.56 11.47 8.99
CA SER A 101 -4.99 12.64 9.77
C SER A 101 -4.51 12.65 11.23
N LYS A 102 -4.15 11.50 11.81
CA LYS A 102 -3.63 11.39 13.19
C LYS A 102 -2.12 11.61 13.29
N THR A 103 -1.45 11.75 12.14
CA THR A 103 0.02 11.87 12.05
C THR A 103 0.45 13.31 11.72
N THR A 104 -0.51 14.23 11.59
CA THR A 104 -0.32 15.68 11.37
C THR A 104 -0.72 16.45 12.62
#